data_AF-A0A1A6GR60-F1
#
_entry.id   AF-A0A1A6GR60-F1
#
_cell.length_a   1.000
_cell.length_b   1.000
_cell.length_c   1.000
_cell.angle_alpha   90.00
_cell.angle_beta   90.00
_cell.angle_gamma   90.00
#
_symmetry.space_group_name_H-M   'P 1'
#
loop_
_entity.id
_entity.type
_entity.pdbx_description
1 polymer ?
#
loop_
_entity_poly.entity_id
_entity_poly.type
_entity_poly.pdbx_seq_one_letter_code
_entity_poly.pdbx_strand_id
1 'polypeptide(L)'
;PVDISTAMSERALAQKRLSENAFDLEAMSMLNRAQERIDAWAQLNSIPGQFTGSTGVQVLTQEQLANTGAQAWIKKCQPYYSQHCCYRGLGLVAVGERAQKRSGNFSAAMKDLSGKHPVSALMEICNKRRWQPPEFLLVHDSGPDHRKHFLFRVLINGSAYQPSFASPNKKHAKATAATVVLQAMGLVPKDLMANATCFRSASRR
;
A
#
# COMPACT_ATOMS: atom_id res chain seq x y z
N PRO A 1 -16.22 -31.47 -4.42
CA PRO A 1 -15.85 -30.08 -4.10
C PRO A 1 -16.99 -29.17 -4.55
N VAL A 2 -17.46 -28.25 -3.70
CA VAL A 2 -18.56 -27.35 -4.05
C VAL A 2 -18.04 -26.32 -5.06
N ASP A 3 -18.62 -26.30 -6.26
CA ASP A 3 -18.35 -25.22 -7.23
C ASP A 3 -19.13 -23.96 -6.81
N ILE A 4 -18.41 -23.02 -6.19
CA ILE A 4 -18.96 -21.78 -5.63
C ILE A 4 -19.44 -20.81 -6.72
N SER A 5 -18.81 -20.82 -7.90
CA SER A 5 -19.17 -19.93 -9.00
C SER A 5 -20.59 -20.23 -9.49
N THR A 6 -20.90 -21.52 -9.62
CA THR A 6 -22.23 -22.00 -10.00
C THR A 6 -23.28 -21.69 -8.93
N ALA A 7 -22.97 -21.89 -7.63
CA ALA A 7 -23.90 -21.58 -6.53
C ALA A 7 -24.24 -20.07 -6.43
N MET A 8 -23.26 -19.19 -6.64
CA MET A 8 -23.49 -17.74 -6.65
C MET A 8 -24.35 -17.30 -7.84
N SER A 9 -24.15 -17.92 -9.01
CA SER A 9 -24.95 -17.65 -10.21
C SER A 9 -26.40 -18.13 -10.06
N GLU A 10 -26.61 -19.32 -9.48
CA GLU A 10 -27.94 -19.85 -9.14
C GLU A 10 -28.68 -18.94 -8.16
N ARG A 11 -27.99 -18.44 -7.11
CA ARG A 11 -28.56 -17.49 -6.15
C ARG A 11 -29.02 -16.20 -6.83
N ALA A 12 -28.20 -15.62 -7.71
CA ALA A 12 -28.54 -14.39 -8.41
C ALA A 12 -29.76 -14.57 -9.33
N LEU A 13 -29.85 -15.72 -10.01
CA LEU A 13 -31.01 -16.06 -10.85
C LEU A 13 -32.29 -16.21 -10.01
N ALA A 14 -32.22 -16.89 -8.86
CA ALA A 14 -33.35 -17.06 -7.97
C ALA A 14 -33.85 -15.72 -7.40
N GLN A 15 -32.93 -14.84 -7.00
CA GLN A 15 -33.27 -13.47 -6.55
C GLN A 15 -33.97 -12.66 -7.66
N LYS A 16 -33.52 -12.80 -8.91
CA LYS A 16 -34.17 -12.15 -10.05
C LYS A 16 -35.60 -12.66 -10.26
N ARG A 17 -35.82 -13.98 -10.20
CA ARG A 17 -37.16 -14.56 -10.33
C ARG A 17 -38.11 -14.11 -9.22
N LEU A 18 -37.62 -14.01 -7.98
CA LEU A 18 -38.41 -13.49 -6.86
C LEU A 18 -38.73 -11.99 -7.00
N SER A 19 -37.90 -11.22 -7.70
CA SER A 19 -38.19 -9.81 -8.00
C SER A 19 -39.30 -9.63 -9.04
N GLU A 20 -39.47 -10.61 -9.94
CA GLU A 20 -40.53 -10.64 -10.95
C GLU A 20 -41.82 -11.26 -10.38
N ASN A 21 -41.71 -12.33 -9.59
CA ASN A 21 -42.81 -13.01 -8.91
C ASN A 21 -42.42 -13.39 -7.48
N ALA A 22 -42.91 -12.63 -6.50
CA ALA A 22 -42.55 -12.81 -5.09
C ALA A 22 -43.02 -14.15 -4.47
N PHE A 23 -44.01 -14.82 -5.07
CA PHE A 23 -44.59 -16.08 -4.60
C PHE A 23 -44.10 -17.31 -5.39
N ASP A 24 -43.05 -17.17 -6.20
CA ASP A 24 -42.45 -18.30 -6.91
C ASP A 24 -41.78 -19.27 -5.92
N LEU A 25 -42.49 -20.36 -5.61
CA LEU A 25 -42.06 -21.42 -4.71
C LEU A 25 -40.78 -22.11 -5.21
N GLU A 26 -40.59 -22.22 -6.53
CA GLU A 26 -39.41 -22.83 -7.14
C GLU A 26 -38.19 -21.93 -6.96
N ALA A 27 -38.35 -20.62 -7.21
CA ALA A 27 -37.28 -19.65 -6.99
C ALA A 27 -36.88 -19.56 -5.51
N MET A 28 -37.84 -19.64 -4.58
CA MET A 28 -37.56 -19.62 -3.15
C MET A 28 -36.77 -20.87 -2.70
N SER A 29 -37.14 -22.05 -3.20
CA SER A 29 -36.41 -23.31 -2.98
C SER A 29 -35.01 -23.27 -3.58
N MET A 30 -34.86 -22.74 -4.80
CA MET A 30 -33.57 -22.55 -5.47
C MET A 30 -32.65 -21.61 -4.70
N LEU A 31 -33.19 -20.51 -4.15
CA LEU A 31 -32.44 -19.58 -3.31
C LEU A 31 -31.94 -20.24 -2.03
N ASN A 32 -32.80 -21.00 -1.34
CA ASN A 32 -32.43 -21.70 -0.10
C ASN A 32 -31.32 -22.72 -0.34
N ARG A 33 -31.43 -23.53 -1.39
CA ARG A 33 -30.40 -24.52 -1.77
C ARG A 33 -29.06 -23.86 -2.15
N ALA A 34 -29.09 -22.76 -2.89
CA ALA A 34 -27.88 -22.03 -3.26
C ALA A 34 -27.21 -21.41 -2.02
N GLN A 35 -28.00 -20.90 -1.07
CA GLN A 35 -27.50 -20.33 0.18
C GLN A 35 -26.82 -21.39 1.05
N GLU A 36 -27.42 -22.57 1.21
CA GLU A 36 -26.82 -23.70 1.95
C GLU A 36 -25.47 -24.12 1.35
N ARG A 37 -25.34 -24.15 0.02
CA ARG A 37 -24.08 -24.47 -0.68
C ARG A 37 -22.99 -23.43 -0.40
N ILE A 38 -23.35 -22.14 -0.36
CA ILE A 38 -22.43 -21.04 -0.06
C ILE A 38 -22.01 -21.10 1.42
N ASP A 39 -22.94 -21.37 2.34
CA ASP A 39 -22.67 -21.45 3.78
C ASP A 39 -21.79 -22.66 4.11
N ALA A 40 -22.02 -23.81 3.47
CA ALA A 40 -21.16 -24.97 3.59
C ALA A 40 -19.73 -24.69 3.08
N TRP A 41 -19.59 -23.98 1.95
CA TRP A 41 -18.29 -23.56 1.44
C TRP A 41 -17.59 -22.56 2.40
N ALA A 42 -18.37 -21.65 3.00
CA ALA A 42 -17.84 -20.68 3.96
C ALA A 42 -17.38 -21.36 5.26
N GLN A 43 -18.08 -22.39 5.74
CA GLN A 43 -17.69 -23.19 6.91
C GLN A 43 -16.40 -23.99 6.65
N LEU A 44 -16.28 -24.58 5.45
CA LEU A 44 -15.08 -25.33 5.05
C LEU A 44 -13.84 -24.44 4.87
N ASN A 45 -14.04 -23.15 4.54
CA ASN A 45 -12.97 -22.16 4.39
C ASN A 45 -12.87 -21.16 5.55
N SER A 46 -13.63 -21.38 6.64
CA SER A 46 -13.58 -20.53 7.83
C SER A 46 -12.42 -20.90 8.72
N ILE A 47 -11.19 -20.59 8.28
CA ILE A 47 -10.24 -19.99 9.22
C ILE A 47 -9.33 -18.96 8.53
N PRO A 48 -9.63 -17.65 8.62
CA PRO A 48 -8.61 -16.64 8.41
C PRO A 48 -7.67 -16.65 9.64
N GLY A 49 -6.57 -17.40 9.54
CA GLY A 49 -5.45 -17.34 10.50
C GLY A 49 -5.13 -18.58 11.35
N GLN A 50 -5.79 -19.74 11.20
CA GLN A 50 -5.29 -20.96 11.85
C GLN A 50 -4.19 -21.62 11.03
N PHE A 51 -2.99 -21.55 11.56
CA PHE A 51 -1.92 -22.48 11.25
C PHE A 51 -2.29 -23.86 11.82
N THR A 52 -2.60 -24.84 10.97
CA THR A 52 -2.93 -26.23 11.36
C THR A 52 -1.70 -27.11 11.55
N GLY A 53 -0.49 -26.55 11.54
CA GLY A 53 0.72 -27.25 11.92
C GLY A 53 0.96 -27.16 13.43
N SER A 54 1.40 -28.25 14.05
CA SER A 54 2.16 -28.14 15.28
C SER A 54 3.57 -27.68 14.89
N THR A 55 3.87 -26.39 15.00
CA THR A 55 5.28 -26.01 15.15
C THR A 55 5.67 -26.65 16.49
N GLY A 56 6.60 -27.61 16.51
CA GLY A 56 7.04 -28.36 17.70
C GLY A 56 7.72 -27.51 18.79
N VAL A 57 7.23 -26.30 19.00
CA VAL A 57 7.67 -25.31 19.96
C VAL A 57 6.99 -25.63 21.27
N GLN A 58 7.77 -26.15 22.22
CA GLN A 58 7.32 -26.22 23.60
C GLN A 58 7.23 -24.79 24.16
N VAL A 59 6.01 -24.33 24.41
CA VAL A 59 5.76 -23.05 25.06
C VAL A 59 6.20 -23.18 26.52
N LEU A 60 7.30 -22.52 26.86
CA LEU A 60 7.88 -22.51 28.20
C LEU A 60 6.93 -21.82 29.20
N THR A 61 6.95 -22.23 30.47
CA THR A 61 6.12 -21.62 31.52
C THR A 61 6.59 -20.20 31.85
N GLN A 62 5.69 -19.40 32.42
CA GLN A 62 5.95 -17.99 32.74
C GLN A 62 7.19 -17.78 33.62
N GLU A 63 7.53 -18.73 34.51
CA GLU A 63 8.77 -18.65 35.31
C GLU A 63 10.04 -18.89 34.49
N GLN A 64 9.97 -19.70 33.43
CA GLN A 64 11.11 -19.96 32.54
C GLN A 64 11.39 -18.81 31.57
N LEU A 65 10.37 -18.03 31.20
CA LEU A 65 10.55 -16.78 30.45
C LEU A 65 11.16 -15.66 31.32
N ALA A 66 10.85 -15.63 32.62
CA ALA A 66 11.31 -14.56 33.52
C ALA A 66 12.83 -14.58 33.77
N ASN A 67 13.48 -15.75 33.68
CA ASN A 67 14.91 -15.92 33.97
C ASN A 67 15.83 -15.95 32.74
N THR A 68 15.28 -15.86 31.52
CA THR A 68 16.09 -15.67 30.31
C THR A 68 16.29 -14.17 30.09
N GLY A 69 17.52 -13.70 30.25
CA GLY A 69 17.87 -12.29 30.15
C GLY A 69 17.38 -11.58 28.88
N ALA A 70 17.27 -10.25 28.96
CA ALA A 70 16.91 -9.31 27.90
C ALA A 70 15.92 -9.83 26.83
N GLN A 71 14.63 -9.84 27.18
CA GLN A 71 13.52 -10.08 26.28
C GLN A 71 13.54 -9.10 25.09
N ALA A 72 13.76 -9.61 23.87
CA ALA A 72 14.05 -8.85 22.65
C ALA A 72 12.94 -7.90 22.15
N TRP A 73 11.75 -7.95 22.75
CA TRP A 73 10.53 -7.24 22.31
C TRP A 73 10.15 -6.05 23.18
N ILE A 74 10.85 -5.78 24.29
CA ILE A 74 10.66 -4.55 25.06
C ILE A 74 11.61 -3.47 24.51
N LYS A 75 11.19 -2.75 23.47
CA LYS A 75 11.77 -1.44 23.12
C LYS A 75 10.66 -0.44 22.81
N LYS A 76 10.63 0.64 23.58
CA LYS A 76 9.77 1.81 23.42
C LYS A 76 10.09 2.50 22.09
N CYS A 77 9.11 2.62 21.20
CA CYS A 77 9.26 3.34 19.93
C CYS A 77 9.15 4.86 20.15
N GLN A 78 10.30 5.57 20.07
CA GLN A 78 10.48 6.98 19.65
C GLN A 78 11.96 7.40 19.90
N PRO A 79 12.56 8.31 19.12
CA PRO A 79 12.92 8.14 17.71
C PRO A 79 14.43 8.41 17.50
N TYR A 80 15.18 7.45 16.95
CA TYR A 80 16.47 7.72 16.31
C TYR A 80 16.81 6.55 15.41
N TYR A 81 16.86 6.78 14.09
CA TYR A 81 17.66 5.91 13.24
C TYR A 81 18.08 6.67 11.98
N SER A 82 19.17 7.42 12.14
CA SER A 82 20.25 7.28 11.18
C SER A 82 20.81 5.87 11.36
N GLN A 83 20.86 5.06 10.28
CA GLN A 83 22.12 4.52 9.73
C GLN A 83 21.90 3.35 8.75
N HIS A 84 22.42 3.50 7.53
CA HIS A 84 22.94 2.44 6.64
C HIS A 84 22.12 1.16 6.40
N CYS A 85 21.45 1.10 5.24
CA CYS A 85 21.27 -0.17 4.54
C CYS A 85 22.41 -0.36 3.53
N CYS A 86 23.47 -1.03 3.96
CA CYS A 86 24.44 -1.64 3.04
C CYS A 86 23.78 -2.83 2.36
N TYR A 87 23.33 -2.70 1.11
CA TYR A 87 23.02 -3.88 0.28
C TYR A 87 24.26 -4.27 -0.53
N ARG A 88 25.14 -5.04 0.11
CA ARG A 88 26.13 -5.91 -0.54
C ARG A 88 26.16 -7.24 0.20
N GLY A 89 25.83 -8.33 -0.51
CA GLY A 89 25.86 -9.72 -0.05
C GLY A 89 24.65 -10.48 -0.60
N LEU A 90 24.76 -11.12 -1.78
CA LEU A 90 24.94 -12.59 -1.94
C LEU A 90 23.75 -13.35 -1.31
N GLY A 91 22.86 -14.05 -2.00
CA GLY A 91 22.75 -14.50 -3.38
C GLY A 91 21.89 -15.76 -3.35
N LEU A 92 20.81 -15.83 -4.13
CA LEU A 92 20.23 -17.09 -4.61
C LEU A 92 19.62 -16.79 -5.98
N VAL A 93 20.27 -17.35 -7.00
CA VAL A 93 19.84 -17.30 -8.39
C VAL A 93 18.85 -18.43 -8.59
N ALA A 94 17.62 -18.12 -8.98
CA ALA A 94 16.76 -19.08 -9.67
C ALA A 94 16.73 -18.69 -11.15
N VAL A 95 17.41 -19.50 -11.97
CA VAL A 95 17.44 -19.46 -13.43
C VAL A 95 16.14 -20.06 -13.97
N GLY A 96 15.57 -19.45 -15.03
CA GLY A 96 14.52 -20.04 -15.87
C GLY A 96 13.29 -19.15 -16.06
N GLU A 97 13.39 -18.00 -16.74
CA GLU A 97 13.04 -17.81 -18.17
C GLU A 97 11.52 -17.66 -18.39
N ARG A 98 11.02 -16.48 -18.76
CA ARG A 98 11.10 -15.93 -20.12
C ARG A 98 11.44 -14.44 -20.15
N ALA A 99 12.43 -14.15 -20.98
CA ALA A 99 12.69 -12.81 -21.50
C ALA A 99 11.52 -12.37 -22.39
N GLN A 100 11.02 -11.15 -22.14
CA GLN A 100 10.35 -10.39 -23.19
C GLN A 100 11.05 -9.05 -23.32
N LYS A 101 12.18 -9.11 -24.03
CA LYS A 101 12.81 -7.95 -24.66
C LYS A 101 11.79 -7.36 -25.64
N ARG A 102 11.06 -6.33 -25.21
CA ARG A 102 10.60 -5.28 -26.13
C ARG A 102 11.48 -4.07 -25.92
N SER A 103 12.51 -4.01 -26.76
CA SER A 103 13.04 -2.74 -27.23
C SER A 103 11.86 -1.95 -27.81
N GLY A 104 11.63 -0.73 -27.30
CA GLY A 104 10.54 0.12 -27.74
C GLY A 104 10.44 1.39 -26.90
N ASN A 105 11.04 2.46 -27.40
CA ASN A 105 10.84 3.86 -27.05
C ASN A 105 11.43 4.37 -25.71
N PHE A 106 12.74 4.58 -25.74
CA PHE A 106 13.50 5.36 -24.75
C PHE A 106 13.07 6.85 -24.64
N SER A 107 12.21 7.33 -25.54
CA SER A 107 11.69 8.69 -25.63
C SER A 107 10.33 8.93 -24.92
N ALA A 108 9.73 7.90 -24.30
CA ALA A 108 8.39 8.01 -23.70
C ALA A 108 8.38 8.49 -22.22
N ALA A 109 9.53 8.60 -21.56
CA ALA A 109 9.58 8.98 -20.14
C ALA A 109 9.44 10.49 -19.87
N MET A 110 9.19 11.30 -20.90
CA MET A 110 9.02 12.75 -20.76
C MET A 110 7.56 13.20 -20.65
N LYS A 111 6.55 12.31 -20.69
CA LYS A 111 5.16 12.78 -20.83
C LYS A 111 4.06 12.13 -19.98
N ASP A 112 4.35 11.15 -19.13
CA ASP A 112 3.28 10.42 -18.42
C ASP A 112 3.39 10.49 -16.88
N LEU A 113 3.69 11.69 -16.37
CA LEU A 113 3.57 12.00 -14.94
C LEU A 113 2.14 12.43 -14.56
N SER A 114 1.23 12.55 -15.53
CA SER A 114 -0.12 13.12 -15.39
C SER A 114 -1.12 12.27 -14.59
N GLY A 115 -0.74 11.08 -14.11
CA GLY A 115 -1.60 10.24 -13.28
C GLY A 115 -0.90 9.41 -12.20
N LYS A 116 0.43 9.54 -12.07
CA LYS A 116 1.21 8.77 -11.08
C LYS A 116 1.41 9.60 -9.81
N HIS A 117 1.41 8.93 -8.65
CA HIS A 117 1.75 9.58 -7.39
C HIS A 117 3.18 10.18 -7.44
N PRO A 118 3.42 11.43 -7.03
CA PRO A 118 4.69 12.14 -7.26
C PRO A 118 5.88 11.46 -6.57
N VAL A 119 5.68 10.80 -5.43
CA VAL A 119 6.73 10.01 -4.76
C VAL A 119 7.14 8.81 -5.61
N SER A 120 6.18 8.11 -6.22
CA SER A 120 6.45 6.94 -7.05
C SER A 120 7.13 7.35 -8.35
N ALA A 121 6.65 8.43 -8.98
CA ALA A 121 7.29 9.04 -10.14
C ALA A 121 8.77 9.40 -9.85
N LEU A 122 9.01 10.05 -8.72
CA LEU A 122 10.36 10.43 -8.30
C LEU A 122 11.27 9.22 -8.09
N MET A 123 10.76 8.17 -7.45
CA MET A 123 11.49 6.91 -7.24
C MET A 123 11.87 6.26 -8.59
N GLU A 124 10.92 6.20 -9.52
CA GLU A 124 11.12 5.64 -10.86
C GLU A 124 12.24 6.40 -11.62
N ILE A 125 12.25 7.73 -11.50
CA ILE A 125 13.28 8.58 -12.12
C ILE A 125 14.66 8.32 -11.51
N CYS A 126 14.78 8.24 -10.18
CA CYS A 126 16.06 7.93 -9.53
C CYS A 126 16.59 6.57 -9.97
N ASN A 127 15.73 5.54 -10.01
CA ASN A 127 16.08 4.20 -10.48
C ASN A 127 16.52 4.21 -11.95
N LYS A 128 15.80 4.95 -12.80
CA LYS A 128 16.11 5.09 -14.23
C LYS A 128 17.44 5.79 -14.47
N ARG A 129 17.77 6.80 -13.67
CA ARG A 129 19.03 7.57 -13.76
C ARG A 129 20.20 6.93 -13.01
N ARG A 130 20.02 5.72 -12.44
CA ARG A 130 21.04 5.03 -11.61
C ARG A 130 21.51 5.87 -10.41
N TRP A 131 20.65 6.75 -9.90
CA TRP A 131 20.92 7.53 -8.71
C TRP A 131 20.62 6.74 -7.44
N GLN A 132 21.21 7.17 -6.33
CA GLN A 132 20.84 6.68 -5.01
C GLN A 132 19.35 6.94 -4.75
N PRO A 133 18.68 6.07 -3.96
CA PRO A 133 17.27 6.25 -3.65
C PRO A 133 17.03 7.61 -2.98
N PRO A 134 15.93 8.29 -3.29
CA PRO A 134 15.60 9.59 -2.70
C PRO A 134 15.38 9.45 -1.18
N GLU A 135 16.05 10.29 -0.41
CA GLU A 135 15.92 10.28 1.05
C GLU A 135 14.89 11.33 1.50
N PHE A 136 13.85 10.89 2.21
CA PHE A 136 12.79 11.76 2.72
C PHE A 136 13.01 12.05 4.21
N LEU A 137 13.42 13.26 4.54
CA LEU A 137 13.67 13.72 5.89
C LEU A 137 12.51 14.59 6.40
N LEU A 138 12.02 14.29 7.61
CA LEU A 138 11.05 15.14 8.31
C LEU A 138 11.81 16.32 8.93
N VAL A 139 11.53 17.54 8.47
CA VAL A 139 12.20 18.77 8.93
C VAL A 139 11.42 19.43 10.05
N HIS A 140 10.10 19.47 9.93
CA HIS A 140 9.24 20.13 10.90
C HIS A 140 8.01 19.29 11.18
N ASP A 141 7.69 19.16 12.46
CA ASP A 141 6.46 18.57 12.99
C ASP A 141 5.97 19.53 14.09
N SER A 142 4.89 20.25 13.81
CA SER A 142 4.33 21.21 14.75
C SER A 142 2.80 21.19 14.75
N GLY A 143 2.22 21.81 15.78
CA GLY A 143 0.79 21.91 15.96
C GLY A 143 0.21 20.85 16.92
N PRO A 144 -1.03 21.07 17.38
CA PRO A 144 -1.73 20.14 18.25
C PRO A 144 -2.11 18.86 17.48
N ASP A 145 -2.42 17.78 18.19
CA ASP A 145 -2.71 16.47 17.58
C ASP A 145 -3.85 16.49 16.56
N HIS A 146 -4.80 17.40 16.74
CA HIS A 146 -5.92 17.63 15.80
C HIS A 146 -5.58 18.59 14.65
N ARG A 147 -4.40 19.22 14.63
CA ARG A 147 -3.95 20.19 13.60
C ARG A 147 -2.43 20.18 13.45
N LYS A 148 -1.87 19.01 13.16
CA LYS A 148 -0.44 18.86 12.88
C LYS A 148 -0.07 19.49 11.55
N HIS A 149 1.18 19.90 11.43
CA HIS A 149 1.80 20.44 10.22
C HIS A 149 3.15 19.72 10.02
N PHE A 150 3.31 19.09 8.86
CA PHE A 150 4.49 18.31 8.50
C PHE A 150 5.22 18.97 7.34
N LEU A 151 6.53 19.10 7.48
CA LEU A 151 7.41 19.58 6.41
C LEU A 151 8.49 18.53 6.13
N PHE A 152 8.62 18.14 4.87
CA PHE A 152 9.61 17.16 4.43
C PHE A 152 10.63 17.79 3.48
N ARG A 153 11.89 17.36 3.61
CA ARG A 153 12.99 17.65 2.68
C ARG A 153 13.40 16.37 1.99
N VAL A 154 13.70 16.46 0.69
CA VAL A 154 14.15 15.32 -0.12
C VAL A 154 15.59 15.53 -0.54
N LEU A 155 16.46 14.54 -0.30
CA LEU A 155 17.83 14.54 -0.82
C LEU A 155 17.96 13.57 -1.98
N ILE A 156 18.41 14.08 -3.13
CA ILE A 156 18.68 13.30 -4.33
C ILE A 156 19.98 13.79 -4.94
N ASN A 157 20.89 12.86 -5.23
CA ASN A 157 22.16 13.15 -5.92
C ASN A 157 22.94 14.31 -5.27
N GLY A 158 22.99 14.34 -3.92
CA GLY A 158 23.65 15.38 -3.14
C GLY A 158 22.91 16.73 -3.07
N SER A 159 21.79 16.89 -3.77
CA SER A 159 20.97 18.10 -3.74
C SER A 159 19.79 17.94 -2.80
N ALA A 160 19.57 18.92 -1.91
CA ALA A 160 18.46 18.94 -0.97
C ALA A 160 17.35 19.87 -1.45
N TYR A 161 16.13 19.37 -1.46
CA TYR A 161 14.94 20.10 -1.92
C TYR A 161 13.91 20.15 -0.81
N GLN A 162 13.40 21.34 -0.53
CA GLN A 162 12.43 21.57 0.54
C GLN A 162 11.31 22.49 0.03
N PRO A 163 10.03 22.13 0.24
CA PRO A 163 8.92 23.02 -0.04
C PRO A 163 8.88 24.18 0.95
N SER A 164 8.31 25.31 0.53
CA SER A 164 8.11 26.49 1.39
C SER A 164 6.97 26.33 2.39
N PHE A 165 6.00 25.46 2.09
CA PHE A 165 4.77 25.30 2.88
C PHE A 165 4.70 23.93 3.55
N ALA A 166 4.38 23.93 4.85
CA ALA A 166 4.06 22.71 5.60
C ALA A 166 2.63 22.24 5.29
N SER A 167 2.40 20.94 5.36
CA SER A 167 1.11 20.31 5.03
C SER A 167 0.51 19.60 6.25
N PRO A 168 -0.82 19.60 6.42
CA PRO A 168 -1.45 18.94 7.56
C PRO A 168 -1.45 17.41 7.49
N ASN A 169 -1.13 16.83 6.34
CA ASN A 169 -1.11 15.38 6.15
C ASN A 169 0.29 14.91 5.78
N LYS A 170 0.85 13.98 6.56
CA LYS A 170 2.18 13.39 6.33
C LYS A 170 2.35 12.78 4.94
N LYS A 171 1.29 12.17 4.38
CA LYS A 171 1.31 11.63 3.01
C LYS A 171 1.38 12.76 1.98
N HIS A 172 0.55 13.79 2.15
CA HIS A 172 0.55 14.95 1.26
C HIS A 172 1.86 15.73 1.36
N ALA A 173 2.42 15.91 2.55
CA ALA A 173 3.70 16.60 2.75
C ALA A 173 4.87 15.94 1.99
N LYS A 174 4.92 14.59 1.98
CA LYS A 174 5.89 13.84 1.17
C LYS A 174 5.65 14.01 -0.34
N ALA A 175 4.39 13.98 -0.77
CA ALA A 175 4.01 14.18 -2.15
C ALA A 175 4.40 15.59 -2.64
N THR A 176 4.12 16.63 -1.86
CA THR A 176 4.51 18.02 -2.11
C THR A 176 6.02 18.16 -2.22
N ALA A 177 6.78 17.55 -1.29
CA ALA A 177 8.24 17.60 -1.34
C ALA A 177 8.78 16.90 -2.61
N ALA A 178 8.20 15.76 -3.01
CA ALA A 178 8.56 15.09 -4.26
C ALA A 178 8.24 15.94 -5.50
N THR A 179 7.09 16.62 -5.51
CA THR A 179 6.70 17.53 -6.59
C THR A 179 7.71 18.66 -6.78
N VAL A 180 8.21 19.26 -5.69
CA VAL A 180 9.26 20.30 -5.77
C VAL A 180 10.52 19.77 -6.44
N VAL A 181 10.93 18.53 -6.17
CA VAL A 181 12.06 17.93 -6.88
C VAL A 181 11.75 17.74 -8.37
N LEU A 182 10.57 17.20 -8.70
CA LEU A 182 10.17 17.00 -10.09
C LEU A 182 10.15 18.31 -10.88
N GLN A 183 9.71 19.40 -10.24
CA GLN A 183 9.78 20.75 -10.79
C GLN A 183 11.22 21.24 -10.97
N ALA A 184 12.08 21.02 -9.97
CA ALA A 184 13.51 21.37 -10.07
C ALA A 184 14.23 20.58 -11.18
N MET A 185 13.81 19.34 -11.44
CA MET A 185 14.28 18.52 -12.55
C MET A 185 13.68 18.90 -13.92
N GLY A 186 12.77 19.89 -13.97
CA GLY A 186 12.12 20.33 -15.22
C GLY A 186 11.07 19.36 -15.76
N LEU A 187 10.59 18.42 -14.94
CA LEU A 187 9.65 17.38 -15.35
C LEU A 187 8.18 17.76 -15.11
N VAL A 188 7.94 18.80 -14.29
CA VAL A 188 6.61 19.26 -13.90
C VAL A 188 6.59 20.80 -13.93
N PRO A 189 5.53 21.43 -14.48
CA PRO A 189 5.36 22.89 -14.44
C PRO A 189 5.35 23.46 -13.00
N LYS A 190 5.93 24.65 -12.84
CA LYS A 190 6.01 25.34 -11.53
C LYS A 190 4.64 25.80 -11.00
N ASP A 191 3.68 26.03 -11.90
CA ASP A 191 2.35 26.57 -11.58
C ASP A 191 1.42 25.59 -10.83
N LEU A 192 1.78 24.30 -10.80
CA LEU A 192 0.96 23.26 -10.16
C LEU A 192 0.93 23.35 -8.62
N MET A 193 1.92 23.98 -7.98
CA MET A 193 1.95 24.12 -6.51
C MET A 193 1.01 25.22 -6.00
N ALA A 194 0.70 26.24 -6.82
CA ALA A 194 -0.19 27.34 -6.44
C ALA A 194 -1.66 26.90 -6.34
N ASN A 195 -2.06 25.87 -7.10
CA ASN A 195 -3.42 25.33 -7.10
C ASN A 195 -3.61 24.07 -6.23
N ALA A 196 -2.56 23.53 -5.62
CA ALA A 196 -2.67 22.33 -4.76
C ALA A 196 -3.16 22.65 -3.33
N THR A 197 -3.18 23.93 -2.94
CA THR A 197 -3.74 24.40 -1.66
C THR A 197 -5.27 24.34 -1.62
N CYS A 198 -5.94 24.06 -2.74
CA CYS A 198 -7.37 23.81 -2.76
C CYS A 198 -7.71 22.32 -3.01
N PHE A 199 -7.23 21.43 -2.15
CA PHE A 199 -8.10 20.30 -1.78
C PHE A 199 -9.24 20.88 -0.93
N ARG A 200 -10.11 21.69 -1.53
CA ARG A 200 -11.43 22.00 -0.98
C ARG A 200 -12.06 20.64 -0.79
N SER A 201 -12.15 20.19 0.45
CA SER A 201 -13.00 19.08 0.85
C SER A 201 -14.32 19.28 0.12
N ALA A 202 -14.67 18.35 -0.78
CA ALA A 202 -15.99 18.30 -1.35
C ALA A 202 -16.96 17.92 -0.22
N SER A 203 -17.26 18.87 0.67
CA SER A 203 -18.41 18.83 1.54
C SER A 203 -19.59 19.12 0.62
N ARG A 204 -20.18 18.06 0.08
CA ARG A 204 -21.50 18.15 -0.54
C ARG A 204 -22.47 18.67 0.52
N ARG A 205 -23.32 19.60 0.09
CA ARG A 205 -24.42 20.18 0.87
C ARG A 205 -25.37 19.11 1.38
#